data_AF-A0A0C9UPB0-F1
#
_entry.id   AF-A0A0C9UPB0-F1
#
_cell.length_a   1.000
_cell.length_b   1.000
_cell.length_c   1.000
_cell.angle_alpha   90.00
_cell.angle_beta   90.00
_cell.angle_gamma   90.00
#
_symmetry.space_group_name_H-M   'P 1'
#
loop_
_entity.id
_entity.type
_entity.pdbx_description
1 polymer ?
#
loop_
_entity_poly.entity_id
_entity_poly.type
_entity_poly.pdbx_seq_one_letter_code
_entity_poly.pdbx_strand_id
1 'polypeptide(L)'
;MPIQLGGSLQYSCSTEPGAVLVLGDDADRFNALNKDYFRKIMSEQYHTWLNKANGEENSYGIKLHDLILVTGCDKTSLWTNAAFKSGSSEFSISINAGAPEIAEGSFSAAIKDSGTGRRMIQKNWGPGTRQVLSLIV
;
A
#
# COMPACT_ATOMS: atom_id res chain seq x y z
N MET A 1 -1.19 0.48 35.15
CA MET A 1 -1.60 1.52 34.18
C MET A 1 -1.12 1.08 32.81
N PRO A 2 -1.98 0.99 31.78
CA PRO A 2 -1.51 0.66 30.44
C PRO A 2 -0.63 1.82 29.93
N ILE A 3 0.55 1.49 29.42
CA ILE A 3 1.44 2.46 28.77
C ILE A 3 0.94 2.64 27.34
N GLN A 4 0.52 3.86 27.00
CA GLN A 4 0.23 4.26 25.62
C GLN A 4 1.47 4.95 25.06
N LEU A 5 1.98 4.45 23.95
CA LEU A 5 3.05 5.11 23.21
C LEU A 5 2.43 5.79 21.99
N GLY A 6 2.43 7.13 22.01
CA GLY A 6 1.92 7.95 20.93
C GLY A 6 3.06 8.62 20.18
N GLY A 7 2.98 8.62 18.85
CA GLY A 7 3.91 9.33 17.96
C GLY A 7 3.13 10.13 16.93
N SER A 8 3.68 11.27 16.50
CA SER A 8 3.11 12.06 15.42
C SER A 8 4.17 12.39 14.39
N LEU A 9 3.84 12.18 13.12
CA LEU A 9 4.67 12.52 11.98
C LEU A 9 3.96 13.59 11.15
N GLN A 10 4.63 14.71 10.92
CA GLN A 10 4.17 15.76 10.02
C GLN A 10 4.98 15.72 8.73
N TYR A 11 4.29 15.77 7.60
CA TYR A 11 4.91 15.75 6.29
C TYR A 11 4.22 16.76 5.38
N SER A 12 5.02 17.50 4.63
CA SER A 12 4.56 18.51 3.67
C SER A 12 5.03 18.14 2.27
N CYS A 13 4.11 18.04 1.32
CA CYS A 13 4.46 17.93 -0.10
C CYS A 13 3.86 19.11 -0.88
N SER A 14 4.70 19.82 -1.63
CA SER A 14 4.31 21.00 -2.38
C SER A 14 3.97 20.74 -3.86
N THR A 15 4.53 19.68 -4.45
CA THR A 15 4.61 19.59 -5.93
C THR A 15 4.33 18.20 -6.50
N GLU A 16 4.57 17.12 -5.76
CA GLU A 16 4.51 15.76 -6.30
C GLU A 16 3.38 14.93 -5.67
N PRO A 17 2.70 14.06 -6.44
CA PRO A 17 1.88 13.01 -5.86
C PRO A 17 2.70 12.14 -4.91
N GLY A 18 2.06 11.65 -3.85
CA GLY A 18 2.72 10.75 -2.92
C GLY A 18 1.74 9.87 -2.18
N ALA A 19 2.28 8.99 -1.37
CA ALA A 19 1.50 8.11 -0.52
C ALA A 19 2.26 7.82 0.77
N VAL A 20 1.53 7.59 1.85
CA VAL A 20 2.06 7.07 3.10
C VAL A 20 1.36 5.77 3.45
N LEU A 21 2.15 4.79 3.89
CA LEU A 21 1.71 3.53 4.44
C LEU A 21 2.25 3.44 5.87
N VAL A 22 1.36 3.19 6.83
CA VAL A 22 1.71 2.98 8.23
C VAL A 22 1.31 1.56 8.59
N LEU A 23 2.24 0.80 9.17
CA LEU A 23 2.02 -0.55 9.64
C LEU A 23 1.91 -0.51 11.17
N GLY A 24 0.89 -1.16 11.72
CA GLY A 24 0.61 -1.22 13.15
C GLY A 24 1.16 -2.48 13.82
N ASP A 25 1.30 -3.56 13.05
CA ASP A 25 1.90 -4.83 13.48
C ASP A 25 3.17 -5.11 12.67
N ASP A 26 3.93 -6.13 13.11
CA ASP A 26 4.96 -6.75 12.28
C ASP A 26 4.37 -7.19 10.92
N ALA A 27 5.21 -7.12 9.88
CA ALA A 27 4.83 -7.53 8.53
C ALA A 27 5.67 -8.71 8.07
N ASP A 28 5.01 -9.70 7.49
CA ASP A 28 5.68 -10.81 6.83
C ASP A 28 6.06 -10.40 5.41
N ARG A 29 7.35 -10.43 5.11
CA ARG A 29 7.86 -10.11 3.79
C ARG A 29 7.98 -11.35 2.92
N PHE A 30 7.33 -11.31 1.76
CA PHE A 30 7.39 -12.35 0.74
C PHE A 30 8.01 -11.77 -0.52
N ASN A 31 9.22 -12.20 -0.84
CA ASN A 31 9.91 -11.81 -2.07
C ASN A 31 10.14 -13.02 -2.97
N ALA A 32 10.00 -12.81 -4.27
CA ALA A 32 10.47 -13.73 -5.29
C ALA A 32 11.98 -13.92 -5.13
N LEU A 33 12.40 -15.19 -5.02
CA LEU A 33 13.81 -15.56 -4.89
C LEU A 33 14.57 -15.34 -6.21
N ASN A 34 13.97 -15.69 -7.34
CA ASN A 34 14.58 -15.60 -8.66
C ASN A 34 13.98 -14.46 -9.49
N LYS A 35 14.38 -13.23 -9.19
CA LYS A 35 13.87 -12.02 -9.86
C LYS A 35 14.23 -11.99 -11.36
N ASP A 36 15.37 -12.54 -11.74
CA ASP A 36 15.83 -12.54 -13.13
C ASP A 36 14.99 -13.45 -14.01
N TYR A 37 14.54 -14.59 -13.48
CA TYR A 37 13.57 -15.45 -14.14
C TYR A 37 12.27 -14.68 -14.45
N PHE A 38 11.69 -14.01 -13.46
CA PHE A 38 10.46 -13.24 -13.68
C PHE A 38 10.66 -12.05 -14.62
N ARG A 39 11.81 -11.37 -14.58
CA ARG A 39 12.13 -10.29 -15.52
C ARG A 39 12.23 -10.82 -16.95
N LYS A 40 12.85 -11.98 -17.14
CA LYS A 40 12.93 -12.66 -18.44
C LYS A 40 11.54 -13.00 -18.95
N ILE A 41 10.71 -13.66 -18.14
CA ILE A 41 9.34 -14.01 -18.51
C ILE A 41 8.51 -12.78 -18.87
N MET A 42 8.57 -11.71 -18.07
CA MET A 42 7.89 -10.44 -18.40
C MET A 42 8.35 -9.90 -19.77
N SER A 43 9.66 -9.91 -20.02
CA SER A 43 10.23 -9.40 -21.28
C SER A 43 9.83 -10.24 -22.49
N GLU A 44 9.65 -11.55 -22.30
CA GLU A 44 9.22 -12.46 -23.37
C GLU A 44 7.70 -12.42 -23.59
N GLN A 45 6.91 -12.18 -22.55
CA GLN A 45 5.44 -12.36 -22.56
C GLN A 45 4.62 -11.05 -22.50
N TYR A 46 5.24 -9.87 -22.37
CA TYR A 46 4.50 -8.61 -22.20
C TYR A 46 3.45 -8.37 -23.30
N HIS A 47 3.73 -8.75 -24.55
CA HIS A 47 2.81 -8.59 -25.68
C HIS A 47 1.55 -9.44 -25.51
N THR A 48 1.69 -10.69 -25.05
CA THR A 48 0.57 -11.57 -24.73
C THR A 48 -0.31 -10.98 -23.64
N TRP A 49 0.30 -10.40 -22.60
CA TRP A 49 -0.43 -9.78 -21.50
C TRP A 49 -1.17 -8.51 -21.94
N LEU A 50 -0.54 -7.66 -22.76
CA LEU A 50 -1.17 -6.50 -23.36
C LEU A 50 -2.34 -6.88 -24.27
N ASN A 51 -2.18 -7.91 -25.11
CA ASN A 51 -3.24 -8.40 -25.98
C ASN A 51 -4.42 -8.97 -25.18
N LYS A 52 -4.17 -9.62 -24.04
CA LYS A 52 -5.24 -10.09 -23.14
C LYS A 52 -5.96 -8.93 -22.45
N ALA A 53 -5.23 -7.91 -22.02
CA ALA A 53 -5.78 -6.75 -21.31
C ALA A 53 -6.53 -5.78 -22.24
N ASN A 54 -6.16 -5.73 -23.52
CA ASN A 54 -6.70 -4.80 -24.52
C ASN A 54 -7.43 -5.51 -25.68
N GLY A 55 -7.64 -6.82 -25.58
CA GLY A 55 -8.29 -7.62 -26.61
C GLY A 55 -9.77 -7.29 -26.76
N GLU A 56 -10.45 -7.98 -27.67
CA GLU A 56 -11.86 -7.69 -28.01
C GLU A 56 -12.80 -7.70 -26.79
N GLU A 57 -12.53 -8.55 -25.80
CA GLU A 57 -13.34 -8.66 -24.58
C GLU A 57 -13.02 -7.57 -23.53
N ASN A 58 -11.80 -7.05 -23.53
CA ASN A 58 -11.28 -6.18 -22.48
C ASN A 58 -10.65 -4.94 -23.12
N SER A 59 -11.35 -3.81 -23.09
CA SER A 59 -10.85 -2.53 -23.63
C SER A 59 -10.26 -1.64 -22.54
N TYR A 60 -9.35 -2.18 -21.73
CA TYR A 60 -8.80 -1.45 -20.57
C TYR A 60 -7.81 -0.34 -20.96
N GLY A 61 -7.32 -0.32 -22.21
CA GLY A 61 -6.42 0.74 -22.71
C GLY A 61 -5.05 0.74 -22.03
N ILE A 62 -4.63 -0.39 -21.49
CA ILE A 62 -3.37 -0.59 -20.77
C ILE A 62 -2.20 -0.44 -21.74
N LYS A 63 -1.23 0.39 -21.41
CA LYS A 63 -0.01 0.60 -22.20
C LYS A 63 1.13 -0.19 -21.59
N LEU A 64 2.23 -0.33 -22.33
CA LEU A 64 3.40 -1.05 -21.84
C LEU A 64 3.94 -0.49 -20.51
N HIS A 65 3.92 0.84 -20.34
CA HIS A 65 4.37 1.48 -19.09
C HIS A 65 3.43 1.28 -17.91
N ASP A 66 2.22 0.78 -18.15
CA ASP A 66 1.27 0.44 -17.10
C ASP A 66 1.51 -1.00 -16.57
N LEU A 67 2.28 -1.82 -17.30
CA LEU A 67 2.68 -3.14 -16.83
C LEU A 67 3.78 -3.02 -15.78
N ILE A 68 3.49 -3.49 -14.57
CA ILE A 68 4.43 -3.53 -13.46
C ILE A 68 4.73 -4.98 -13.06
N LEU A 69 6.01 -5.28 -12.80
CA LEU A 69 6.41 -6.56 -12.23
C LEU A 69 6.46 -6.45 -10.71
N VAL A 70 5.49 -7.07 -10.04
CA VAL A 70 5.48 -7.18 -8.58
C VAL A 70 6.28 -8.42 -8.18
N THR A 71 7.51 -8.22 -7.68
CA THR A 71 8.38 -9.32 -7.23
C THR A 71 8.28 -9.61 -5.73
N GLY A 72 7.39 -8.95 -5.01
CA GLY A 72 7.24 -9.16 -3.58
C GLY A 72 6.15 -8.33 -2.96
N CYS A 73 5.81 -8.67 -1.72
CA CYS A 73 4.81 -7.96 -0.91
C CYS A 73 5.13 -8.14 0.58
N ASP A 74 4.75 -7.15 1.37
CA ASP A 74 4.70 -7.24 2.82
C ASP A 74 3.23 -7.44 3.23
N LYS A 75 2.97 -8.42 4.09
CA LYS A 75 1.62 -8.74 4.59
C LYS A 75 1.54 -8.40 6.07
N THR A 76 0.54 -7.61 6.45
CA THR A 76 0.25 -7.32 7.86
C THR A 76 -1.28 -7.29 8.07
N SER A 77 -1.71 -7.58 9.30
CA SER A 77 -3.13 -7.49 9.73
C SER A 77 -3.57 -6.05 9.96
N LEU A 78 -2.64 -5.16 10.27
CA LEU A 78 -2.94 -3.84 10.80
C LEU A 78 -2.15 -2.79 10.05
N TRP A 79 -2.84 -2.06 9.18
CA TRP A 79 -2.23 -1.03 8.36
C TRP A 79 -3.22 0.09 8.06
N THR A 80 -2.68 1.26 7.76
CA THR A 80 -3.45 2.34 7.14
C THR A 80 -2.61 3.00 6.05
N ASN A 81 -3.28 3.55 5.05
CA ASN A 81 -2.60 4.33 4.02
C ASN A 81 -3.35 5.62 3.70
N ALA A 82 -2.63 6.55 3.10
CA ALA A 82 -3.20 7.65 2.36
C ALA A 82 -2.40 7.84 1.08
N ALA A 83 -3.10 8.04 -0.03
CA ALA A 83 -2.52 8.42 -1.31
C ALA A 83 -3.05 9.80 -1.71
N PHE A 84 -2.22 10.56 -2.40
CA PHE A 84 -2.49 11.97 -2.61
C PHE A 84 -1.93 12.44 -3.95
N LYS A 85 -2.76 13.13 -4.73
CA LYS A 85 -2.43 13.58 -6.09
C LYS A 85 -2.45 15.11 -6.13
N SER A 86 -1.29 15.72 -6.41
CA SER A 86 -1.00 17.16 -6.67
C SER A 86 -1.55 18.22 -5.69
N GLY A 87 -0.81 19.31 -5.50
CA GLY A 87 -1.18 20.48 -4.66
C GLY A 87 -0.40 20.54 -3.34
N SER A 88 -0.22 21.75 -2.80
CA SER A 88 0.41 21.98 -1.50
C SER A 88 -0.45 21.36 -0.41
N SER A 89 -0.07 20.17 0.05
CA SER A 89 -0.71 19.49 1.15
C SER A 89 0.30 19.30 2.26
N GLU A 90 -0.02 19.89 3.39
CA GLU A 90 0.58 19.52 4.65
C GLU A 90 -0.35 18.50 5.29
N PHE A 91 0.22 17.39 5.74
CA PHE A 91 -0.54 16.41 6.50
C PHE A 91 0.17 16.00 7.77
N SER A 92 -0.64 15.69 8.78
CA SER A 92 -0.19 15.12 10.04
C SER A 92 -0.75 13.72 10.16
N ILE A 93 0.14 12.78 10.47
CA ILE A 93 -0.19 11.42 10.86
C ILE A 93 0.01 11.32 12.35
N SER A 94 -1.05 10.95 13.07
CA SER A 94 -0.97 10.64 14.50
C SER A 94 -1.16 9.14 14.66
N ILE A 95 -0.21 8.48 15.32
CA ILE A 95 -0.20 7.04 15.57
C ILE A 95 -0.24 6.85 17.08
N ASN A 96 -1.24 6.10 17.55
CA ASN A 96 -1.30 5.63 18.92
C ASN A 96 -1.26 4.11 18.93
N ALA A 97 -0.32 3.55 19.67
CA ALA A 97 -0.21 2.11 19.91
C ALA A 97 -0.39 1.80 21.41
N GLY A 98 -1.29 0.88 21.72
CA GLY A 98 -1.46 0.32 23.07
C GLY A 98 -0.48 -0.82 23.35
N ALA A 99 -0.11 -1.03 24.63
CA ALA A 99 0.80 -2.09 25.03
C ALA A 99 0.30 -3.50 24.65
N PRO A 100 1.18 -4.43 24.18
CA PRO A 100 0.82 -5.79 23.77
C PRO A 100 0.29 -6.72 24.89
N GLU A 101 0.41 -6.32 26.17
CA GLU A 101 0.04 -7.18 27.32
C GLU A 101 -1.47 -7.30 27.57
N ILE A 102 -2.30 -6.53 26.87
CA ILE A 102 -3.76 -6.67 26.89
C ILE A 102 -4.14 -7.31 25.56
N ALA A 103 -4.93 -8.38 25.60
CA ALA A 103 -5.20 -9.33 24.51
C ALA A 103 -5.69 -8.75 23.15
N GLU A 104 -5.82 -7.43 23.03
CA GLU A 104 -6.01 -6.71 21.78
C GLU A 104 -5.13 -5.44 21.81
N GLY A 105 -3.95 -5.52 21.18
CA GLY A 105 -3.16 -4.31 20.89
C GLY A 105 -4.00 -3.36 20.05
N SER A 106 -4.18 -2.11 20.49
CA SER A 106 -4.93 -1.12 19.75
C SER A 106 -3.99 -0.28 18.90
N PHE A 107 -4.22 -0.28 17.58
CA PHE A 107 -3.60 0.64 16.64
C PHE A 107 -4.66 1.63 16.17
N SER A 108 -4.35 2.91 16.31
CA SER A 108 -5.13 3.96 15.68
C SER A 108 -4.18 4.89 14.94
N ALA A 109 -4.45 5.07 13.65
CA ALA A 109 -3.75 6.04 12.83
C ALA A 109 -4.76 6.99 12.21
N ALA A 110 -4.54 8.28 12.43
CA ALA A 110 -5.33 9.35 11.85
C ALA A 110 -4.48 10.15 10.88
N ILE A 111 -4.99 10.37 9.68
CA ILE A 111 -4.31 11.16 8.64
C ILE A 111 -5.17 12.39 8.40
N LYS A 112 -4.60 13.56 8.66
CA LYS A 112 -5.25 14.86 8.46
C LYS A 112 -4.53 15.61 7.36
N ASP A 113 -5.24 15.98 6.28
CA ASP A 113 -4.76 16.86 5.21
C ASP A 113 -5.28 18.29 5.48
N SER A 114 -4.43 19.31 5.37
CA SER A 114 -4.79 20.72 5.51
C SER A 114 -4.91 21.46 4.17
N GLY A 115 -4.78 20.76 3.03
CA GLY A 115 -4.86 21.36 1.69
C GLY A 115 -6.26 21.81 1.25
N THR A 116 -6.31 22.84 0.40
CA THR A 116 -7.53 23.46 -0.18
C THR A 116 -8.13 22.69 -1.36
N GLY A 117 -7.56 21.55 -1.77
CA GLY A 117 -7.96 20.80 -2.95
C GLY A 117 -8.92 19.64 -2.67
N ARG A 118 -9.91 19.43 -3.56
CA ARG A 118 -10.81 18.27 -3.57
C ARG A 118 -9.98 16.98 -3.61
N ARG A 119 -10.01 16.15 -2.57
CA ARG A 119 -9.23 14.89 -2.53
C ARG A 119 -10.00 13.70 -2.01
N MET A 120 -9.88 12.61 -2.78
CA MET A 120 -10.22 11.26 -2.37
C MET A 120 -9.13 10.72 -1.45
N ILE A 121 -9.37 10.73 -0.13
CA ILE A 121 -8.65 9.84 0.78
C ILE A 121 -9.25 8.45 0.54
N GLN A 122 -8.64 7.66 -0.33
CA GLN A 122 -9.00 6.25 -0.44
C GLN A 122 -8.41 5.51 0.76
N LYS A 123 -9.25 5.30 1.78
CA LYS A 123 -8.97 4.29 2.81
C LYS A 123 -9.25 2.94 2.18
N ASN A 124 -8.21 2.24 1.75
CA ASN A 124 -8.38 0.88 1.25
C ASN A 124 -8.55 -0.07 2.43
N TRP A 125 -9.52 -0.97 2.32
CA TRP A 125 -9.79 -2.01 3.30
C TRP A 125 -9.06 -3.28 2.89
N GLY A 126 -8.11 -3.73 3.72
CA GLY A 126 -7.59 -5.09 3.66
C GLY A 126 -8.46 -6.06 4.47
N PRO A 127 -8.27 -7.37 4.33
CA PRO A 127 -8.91 -8.34 5.22
C PRO A 127 -8.56 -8.01 6.67
N GLY A 128 -9.56 -7.87 7.55
CA GLY A 128 -9.36 -7.56 8.97
C GLY A 128 -8.73 -8.70 9.78
N THR A 129 -8.40 -9.83 9.14
CA THR A 129 -7.75 -10.99 9.74
C THR A 129 -6.67 -11.54 8.80
N ARG A 130 -5.56 -11.99 9.38
CA ARG A 130 -4.43 -12.57 8.63
C ARG A 130 -4.90 -13.83 7.91
N GLN A 131 -5.00 -13.76 6.59
CA GLN A 131 -5.27 -14.93 5.76
C GLN A 131 -3.96 -15.64 5.41
N VAL A 132 -3.81 -16.87 5.89
CA VAL A 132 -2.74 -17.78 5.45
C VAL A 132 -3.12 -18.31 4.07
N LEU A 133 -2.86 -17.53 3.03
CA LEU A 133 -2.95 -18.01 1.66
C LEU A 133 -1.60 -18.58 1.26
N SER A 134 -1.56 -19.88 0.98
CA SER A 134 -0.52 -20.53 0.21
C SER A 134 -0.49 -19.90 -1.18
N LEU A 135 0.53 -19.07 -1.45
CA LEU A 135 0.79 -18.62 -2.81
C LEU A 135 1.25 -19.85 -3.60
N ILE A 136 0.45 -20.26 -4.59
CA ILE A 136 0.97 -21.09 -5.68
C ILE A 136 1.76 -20.11 -6.56
N VAL A 137 3.09 -20.23 -6.50
CA VAL A 137 4.04 -19.56 -7.40
C VAL A 137 4.11 -20.36 -8.69
#